data_AF-W5NUP0-F1
#
_entry.id   AF-W5NUP0-F1
#
_cell.length_a   1.000
_cell.length_b   1.000
_cell.length_c   1.000
_cell.angle_alpha   90.00
_cell.angle_beta   90.00
_cell.angle_gamma   90.00
#
_symmetry.space_group_name_H-M   'P 1'
#
loop_
_entity.id
_entity.type
_entity.pdbx_description
1 polymer ?
#
loop_
_entity_poly.entity_id
_entity_poly.type
_entity_poly.pdbx_seq_one_letter_code
_entity_poly.pdbx_strand_id
1 'polypeptide(L)'
;SLYKGRKRLDYCRSIYHCDSSGWKKIFGEGANIIVTPPERNLAADTSPKPTVFLPSIAEINHDNAGTYLCLLEKFFPDVITVSWRVKNDKRALPSQQGNTMKTKDTYMKLSWLTVTENSMDKQHVCVVKHQKNIGGIDQEIIFPSIKEGK
;
A
#
# COMPACT_ATOMS: atom_id res chain seq x y z
N SER A 1 -11.69 -51.34 20.07
CA SER A 1 -10.30 -51.75 19.77
C SER A 1 -9.74 -50.78 18.74
N LEU A 2 -8.60 -50.14 19.06
CA LEU A 2 -7.88 -49.21 18.20
C LEU A 2 -7.33 -49.91 16.94
N TYR A 3 -7.43 -49.27 15.77
CA TYR A 3 -6.39 -49.39 14.75
C TYR A 3 -6.01 -48.03 14.17
N LYS A 4 -4.76 -47.67 14.46
CA LYS A 4 -4.00 -46.53 13.97
C LYS A 4 -3.41 -46.94 12.62
N GLY A 5 -3.62 -46.16 11.57
CA GLY A 5 -3.15 -46.49 10.21
C GLY A 5 -2.72 -45.27 9.39
N ARG A 6 -1.48 -44.83 9.63
CA ARG A 6 -0.55 -44.16 8.69
C ARG A 6 -1.12 -43.07 7.75
N LYS A 7 -0.94 -41.79 8.12
CA LYS A 7 -0.99 -40.68 7.13
C LYS A 7 0.17 -40.88 6.14
N ARG A 8 -0.17 -41.21 4.89
CA ARG A 8 0.77 -41.24 3.78
C ARG A 8 1.03 -39.79 3.36
N LEU A 9 2.28 -39.35 3.51
CA LEU A 9 2.78 -38.11 2.91
C LEU A 9 2.98 -38.41 1.42
N ASP A 10 1.99 -38.09 0.60
CA ASP A 10 2.15 -38.20 -0.85
C ASP A 10 2.64 -36.84 -1.39
N TYR A 11 3.95 -36.78 -1.58
CA TYR A 11 4.66 -35.78 -2.36
C TYR A 11 4.30 -35.99 -3.84
N CYS A 12 3.79 -34.96 -4.52
CA CYS A 12 3.33 -35.04 -5.90
C CYS A 12 4.42 -35.57 -6.84
N ARG A 13 4.17 -36.74 -7.42
CA ARG A 13 4.92 -37.28 -8.56
C ARG A 13 3.96 -37.39 -9.73
N SER A 14 4.21 -36.60 -10.78
CA SER A 14 3.57 -36.62 -12.11
C SER A 14 2.40 -35.65 -12.37
N ILE A 15 2.41 -35.10 -13.60
CA ILE A 15 1.61 -34.01 -14.17
C ILE A 15 0.16 -34.39 -14.54
N TYR A 16 -0.31 -35.61 -14.22
CA TYR A 16 -1.57 -36.14 -14.78
C TYR A 16 -2.68 -36.50 -13.78
N HIS A 17 -2.62 -36.03 -12.54
CA HIS A 17 -3.75 -36.12 -11.61
C HIS A 17 -4.22 -34.73 -11.18
N CYS A 18 -4.94 -34.04 -12.06
CA CYS A 18 -5.85 -32.98 -11.63
C CYS A 18 -7.07 -33.66 -11.02
N ASP A 19 -7.22 -33.55 -9.70
CA ASP A 19 -8.43 -33.90 -8.98
C ASP A 19 -9.63 -33.17 -9.63
N SER A 20 -10.59 -33.92 -10.16
CA SER A 20 -11.70 -33.40 -10.98
C SER A 20 -12.86 -32.85 -10.14
N SER A 21 -12.66 -32.74 -8.82
CA SER A 21 -13.59 -32.14 -7.86
C SER A 21 -13.52 -30.60 -7.77
N GLY A 22 -12.72 -29.94 -8.63
CA GLY A 22 -12.51 -28.50 -8.59
C GLY A 22 -13.74 -27.68 -8.99
N TRP A 23 -14.21 -26.81 -8.10
CA TRP A 23 -15.21 -25.78 -8.38
C TRP A 23 -14.71 -24.84 -9.49
N LYS A 24 -15.35 -24.87 -10.67
CA LYS A 24 -15.03 -23.95 -11.77
C LYS A 24 -15.78 -22.64 -11.60
N LYS A 25 -15.05 -21.52 -11.49
CA LYS A 25 -15.61 -20.17 -11.49
C LYS A 25 -15.15 -19.44 -12.75
N ILE A 26 -16.11 -18.98 -13.55
CA ILE A 26 -15.86 -18.22 -14.79
C ILE A 26 -15.94 -16.73 -14.45
N PHE A 27 -14.93 -15.97 -14.84
CA PHE A 27 -14.88 -14.51 -14.67
C PHE A 27 -15.00 -13.86 -16.05
N GLY A 28 -15.65 -12.69 -16.11
CA GLY A 28 -15.63 -11.84 -17.30
C GLY A 28 -14.28 -11.14 -17.47
N GLU A 29 -14.18 -10.29 -18.50
CA GLU A 29 -12.97 -9.49 -18.72
C GLU A 29 -12.73 -8.49 -17.58
N GLY A 30 -11.45 -8.22 -17.26
CA GLY A 30 -11.04 -7.21 -16.27
C GLY A 30 -10.85 -7.71 -14.83
N ALA A 31 -10.89 -9.03 -14.56
CA ALA A 31 -10.65 -9.57 -13.23
C ALA A 31 -9.15 -9.75 -12.94
N ASN A 32 -8.66 -9.15 -11.84
CA ASN A 32 -7.34 -9.43 -11.27
C ASN A 32 -7.46 -10.48 -10.17
N ILE A 33 -6.90 -11.67 -10.41
CA ILE A 33 -6.91 -12.79 -9.45
C ILE A 33 -5.52 -12.95 -8.86
N ILE A 34 -5.41 -12.86 -7.53
CA ILE A 34 -4.17 -13.13 -6.81
C ILE A 34 -4.34 -14.43 -6.02
N VAL A 35 -3.57 -15.45 -6.40
CA VAL A 35 -3.53 -16.73 -5.67
C VAL A 35 -2.51 -16.61 -4.55
N THR A 36 -2.96 -16.72 -3.30
CA THR A 36 -2.08 -16.70 -2.12
C THR A 36 -1.88 -18.10 -1.56
N PRO A 37 -0.69 -18.41 -1.00
CA PRO A 37 -0.48 -19.67 -0.29
C PRO A 37 -1.50 -19.84 0.85
N PRO A 38 -1.94 -21.07 1.14
CA PRO A 38 -2.93 -21.34 2.20
C PRO A 38 -2.45 -20.91 3.59
N GLU A 39 -1.14 -20.82 3.80
CA GLU A 39 -0.51 -20.36 5.04
C GLU A 39 -0.60 -18.84 5.25
N ARG A 40 -0.92 -18.06 4.19
CA ARG A 40 -1.07 -16.62 4.33
C ARG A 40 -2.33 -16.33 5.13
N ASN A 41 -2.16 -15.77 6.32
CA ASN A 41 -3.27 -15.29 7.13
C ASN A 41 -3.96 -14.10 6.44
N LEU A 42 -5.11 -14.34 5.82
CA LEU A 42 -5.92 -13.31 5.14
C LEU A 42 -6.53 -12.28 6.11
N ALA A 43 -6.56 -12.59 7.40
CA ALA A 43 -6.99 -11.70 8.47
C ALA A 43 -5.83 -10.87 9.05
N ALA A 44 -4.59 -11.08 8.61
CA ALA A 44 -3.47 -10.24 9.01
C ALA A 44 -3.66 -8.81 8.49
N ASP A 45 -3.32 -7.84 9.34
CA ASP A 45 -3.25 -6.44 8.93
C ASP A 45 -2.16 -6.28 7.86
N THR A 46 -2.63 -5.97 6.66
CA THR A 46 -1.85 -5.79 5.44
C THR A 46 -2.13 -4.40 4.86
N SER A 47 -2.55 -3.47 5.72
CA SER A 47 -2.69 -2.06 5.40
C SER A 47 -1.31 -1.42 5.16
N PRO A 48 -1.24 -0.34 4.35
CA PRO A 48 -0.01 0.41 4.12
C PRO A 48 0.57 1.01 5.39
N LYS A 49 1.85 0.73 5.64
CA LYS A 49 2.61 1.31 6.75
C LYS A 49 3.37 2.53 6.24
N PRO A 50 3.04 3.74 6.71
CA PRO A 50 3.65 4.96 6.20
C PRO A 50 4.96 5.28 6.91
N THR A 51 5.95 5.69 6.14
CA THR A 51 7.16 6.37 6.57
C THR A 51 7.17 7.73 5.90
N VAL A 52 7.30 8.79 6.69
CA VAL A 52 7.19 10.18 6.24
C VAL A 52 8.57 10.83 6.15
N PHE A 53 8.79 11.63 5.11
CA PHE A 53 9.96 12.47 4.98
C PHE A 53 9.51 13.91 4.73
N LEU A 54 10.06 14.82 5.52
CA LEU A 54 9.84 16.26 5.36
C LEU A 54 10.79 16.83 4.31
N PRO A 55 10.46 18.00 3.73
CA PRO A 55 11.36 18.72 2.85
C PRO A 55 12.73 18.93 3.48
N SER A 56 13.78 18.82 2.67
CA SER A 56 15.13 19.05 3.15
C SER A 56 15.40 20.55 3.30
N ILE A 57 16.17 20.93 4.33
CA ILE A 57 16.59 22.32 4.52
C ILE A 57 17.39 22.84 3.31
N ALA A 58 18.16 21.97 2.66
CA ALA A 58 18.95 22.31 1.48
C ALA A 58 18.05 22.70 0.28
N GLU A 59 17.00 21.90 0.00
CA GLU A 59 16.01 22.19 -1.04
C GLU A 59 15.28 23.51 -0.76
N ILE A 60 14.83 23.71 0.49
CA ILE A 60 14.13 24.95 0.87
C ILE A 60 15.00 26.17 0.62
N ASN A 61 16.27 26.12 1.03
CA ASN A 61 17.18 27.26 0.92
C ASN A 61 17.66 27.52 -0.52
N HIS A 62 17.77 26.48 -1.35
CA HIS A 62 18.27 26.60 -2.72
C HIS A 62 17.16 26.91 -3.73
N ASP A 63 16.03 26.21 -3.62
CA ASP A 63 14.98 26.19 -4.64
C ASP A 63 13.70 26.91 -4.21
N ASN A 64 13.61 27.39 -2.96
CA ASN A 64 12.39 27.96 -2.36
C ASN A 64 11.17 27.03 -2.53
N ALA A 65 11.42 25.72 -2.51
CA ALA A 65 10.44 24.67 -2.68
C ALA A 65 10.62 23.63 -1.56
N GLY A 66 9.60 22.81 -1.35
CA GLY A 66 9.70 21.69 -0.43
C GLY A 66 9.01 20.45 -0.96
N THR A 67 9.72 19.33 -0.92
CA THR A 67 9.20 18.02 -1.32
C THR A 67 8.90 17.16 -0.10
N TYR A 68 7.62 16.86 0.10
CA TYR A 68 7.14 15.89 1.09
C TYR A 68 7.12 14.51 0.45
N LEU A 69 7.62 13.48 1.16
CA LEU A 69 7.55 12.10 0.68
C LEU A 69 6.77 11.22 1.65
N CYS A 70 5.91 10.39 1.08
CA CYS A 70 5.18 9.35 1.78
C CYS A 70 5.56 7.99 1.18
N LEU A 71 6.36 7.23 1.92
CA LEU A 71 6.71 5.86 1.59
C LEU A 71 5.72 4.92 2.27
N LEU A 72 5.03 4.10 1.49
CA LEU A 72 4.02 3.15 1.94
C LEU A 72 4.58 1.74 1.78
N GLU A 73 4.66 0.99 2.86
CA GLU A 73 5.31 -0.33 2.86
C GLU A 73 4.42 -1.43 3.44
N LYS A 74 4.82 -2.68 3.19
CA LYS A 74 4.28 -3.89 3.83
C LYS A 74 2.78 -4.11 3.60
N PHE A 75 2.23 -3.54 2.52
CA PHE A 75 0.81 -3.74 2.20
C PHE A 75 0.58 -4.85 1.20
N PHE A 76 -0.64 -5.39 1.21
CA PHE A 76 -1.11 -6.39 0.26
C PHE A 76 -2.64 -6.35 0.16
N PRO A 77 -3.25 -6.39 -1.04
CA PRO A 77 -2.65 -6.52 -2.38
C PRO A 77 -2.01 -5.22 -2.85
N ASP A 78 -1.46 -5.22 -4.06
CA ASP A 78 -0.74 -4.10 -4.68
C ASP A 78 -1.62 -2.90 -5.06
N VAL A 79 -2.93 -3.11 -5.24
CA VAL A 79 -3.86 -2.05 -5.62
C VAL A 79 -4.01 -1.04 -4.48
N ILE A 80 -3.49 0.17 -4.70
CA ILE A 80 -3.48 1.28 -3.75
C ILE A 80 -3.67 2.60 -4.52
N THR A 81 -4.42 3.53 -3.94
CA THR A 81 -4.55 4.88 -4.46
C THR A 81 -4.00 5.87 -3.44
N VAL A 82 -3.18 6.80 -3.90
CA VAL A 82 -2.56 7.84 -3.08
C VAL A 82 -2.91 9.18 -3.66
N SER A 83 -3.33 10.12 -2.83
CA SER A 83 -3.63 11.49 -3.22
C SER A 83 -3.18 12.45 -2.13
N TRP A 84 -3.01 13.72 -2.48
CA TRP A 84 -2.55 14.75 -1.55
C TRP A 84 -3.55 15.89 -1.49
N ARG A 85 -3.72 16.49 -0.31
CA ARG A 85 -4.55 17.69 -0.12
C ARG A 85 -3.99 18.57 0.98
N VAL A 86 -4.41 19.83 1.02
CA VAL A 86 -4.22 20.66 2.22
C VAL A 86 -5.17 20.17 3.30
N LYS A 87 -4.75 20.17 4.56
CA LYS A 87 -5.63 19.80 5.68
C LYS A 87 -6.88 20.69 5.68
N ASN A 88 -8.04 20.09 5.90
CA ASN A 88 -9.37 20.73 5.81
C ASN A 88 -9.80 21.20 4.41
N ASP A 89 -8.96 21.06 3.38
CA ASP A 89 -9.35 21.24 1.98
C ASP A 89 -9.74 19.87 1.38
N LYS A 90 -10.72 19.86 0.50
CA LYS A 90 -11.15 18.68 -0.26
C LYS A 90 -10.46 18.58 -1.61
N ARG A 91 -9.83 19.65 -2.08
CA ARG A 91 -9.16 19.70 -3.38
C ARG A 91 -7.87 18.89 -3.35
N ALA A 92 -7.75 17.98 -4.30
CA ALA A 92 -6.51 17.26 -4.54
C ALA A 92 -5.43 18.19 -5.10
N LEU A 93 -4.21 18.03 -4.59
CA LEU A 93 -3.01 18.68 -5.08
C LEU A 93 -2.35 17.85 -6.19
N PRO A 94 -1.67 18.49 -7.15
CA PRO A 94 -0.88 17.79 -8.14
C PRO A 94 0.32 17.13 -7.44
N SER A 95 0.27 15.81 -7.31
CA SER A 95 1.30 15.00 -6.69
C SER A 95 1.88 14.00 -7.68
N GLN A 96 3.08 13.52 -7.38
CA GLN A 96 3.75 12.49 -8.15
C GLN A 96 3.84 11.19 -7.34
N GLN A 97 4.01 10.08 -8.04
CA GLN A 97 4.12 8.77 -7.41
C GLN A 97 4.93 7.80 -8.26
N GLY A 98 5.66 6.93 -7.58
CA GLY A 98 6.36 5.81 -8.19
C GLY A 98 5.42 4.64 -8.48
N ASN A 99 5.94 3.70 -9.25
CA ASN A 99 5.27 2.42 -9.47
C ASN A 99 5.12 1.65 -8.15
N THR A 100 4.07 0.85 -8.05
CA THR A 100 3.96 -0.09 -6.93
C THR A 100 4.98 -1.21 -7.16
N MET A 101 5.91 -1.37 -6.24
CA MET A 101 7.00 -2.34 -6.33
C MET A 101 6.71 -3.51 -5.40
N LYS A 102 6.88 -4.73 -5.92
CA LYS A 102 6.86 -5.92 -5.09
C LYS A 102 8.17 -6.00 -4.30
N THR A 103 8.08 -6.25 -3.00
CA THR A 103 9.26 -6.51 -2.17
C THR A 103 9.46 -8.02 -2.05
N LYS A 104 9.05 -8.62 -0.92
CA LYS A 104 9.02 -10.07 -0.74
C LYS A 104 7.61 -10.58 -1.00
N ASP A 105 6.83 -10.66 0.06
CA ASP A 105 5.43 -11.10 0.05
C ASP A 105 4.43 -9.95 -0.01
N THR A 106 4.93 -8.72 0.07
CA THR A 106 4.16 -7.49 0.16
C THR A 106 4.61 -6.50 -0.91
N TYR A 107 3.97 -5.34 -0.92
CA TYR A 107 4.25 -4.25 -1.84
C TYR A 107 4.71 -3.00 -1.10
N MET A 108 5.34 -2.12 -1.86
CA MET A 108 5.69 -0.78 -1.44
C MET A 108 5.35 0.23 -2.55
N LYS A 109 5.10 1.47 -2.17
CA LYS A 109 4.87 2.59 -3.09
C LYS A 109 5.37 3.88 -2.48
N LEU A 110 6.07 4.68 -3.28
CA LEU A 110 6.50 6.03 -2.90
C LEU A 110 5.60 7.05 -3.59
N SER A 111 5.12 8.05 -2.86
CA SER A 111 4.46 9.23 -3.41
C SER A 111 5.08 10.49 -2.83
N TRP A 112 5.12 11.56 -3.60
CA TRP A 112 5.66 12.83 -3.16
C TRP A 112 4.83 14.01 -3.67
N LEU A 113 4.89 15.08 -2.89
CA LEU A 113 4.25 16.35 -3.17
C LEU A 113 5.31 17.43 -3.06
N THR A 114 5.57 18.12 -4.17
CA THR A 114 6.43 19.31 -4.20
C THR A 114 5.57 20.55 -4.18
N VAL A 115 5.83 21.46 -3.26
CA VAL A 115 5.10 22.72 -3.11
C VAL A 115 6.05 23.92 -3.08
N THR A 116 5.50 25.10 -3.32
CA THR A 116 6.22 26.36 -3.18
C THR A 116 6.31 26.81 -1.73
N GLU A 117 7.20 27.78 -1.48
CA GLU A 117 7.42 28.38 -0.16
C GLU A 117 6.16 28.84 0.58
N ASN A 118 5.19 29.40 -0.14
CA ASN A 118 3.92 29.91 0.39
C ASN A 118 2.86 28.83 0.66
N SER A 119 3.18 27.57 0.36
CA SER A 119 2.31 26.44 0.69
C SER A 119 2.89 25.59 1.81
N MET A 120 4.19 25.73 2.12
CA MET A 120 4.84 25.02 3.22
C MET A 120 4.42 25.50 4.63
N ASP A 121 3.75 26.64 4.71
CA ASP A 121 3.08 27.13 5.92
C ASP A 121 1.78 26.37 6.24
N LYS A 122 1.31 25.52 5.32
CA LYS A 122 0.09 24.73 5.50
C LYS A 122 0.41 23.30 5.91
N GLN A 123 -0.52 22.68 6.62
CA GLN A 123 -0.50 21.25 6.87
C GLN A 123 -0.98 20.52 5.61
N HIS A 124 -0.24 19.50 5.20
CA HIS A 124 -0.60 18.65 4.06
C HIS A 124 -1.03 17.27 4.54
N VAL A 125 -1.88 16.61 3.77
CA VAL A 125 -2.38 15.28 4.07
C VAL A 125 -2.15 14.37 2.87
N CYS A 126 -1.40 13.30 3.08
CA CYS A 126 -1.34 12.17 2.15
C CYS A 126 -2.49 11.22 2.51
N VAL A 127 -3.45 11.10 1.59
CA VAL A 127 -4.64 10.25 1.73
C VAL A 127 -4.39 8.95 0.98
N VAL A 128 -4.44 7.85 1.71
CA VAL A 128 -4.10 6.50 1.22
C VAL A 128 -5.34 5.63 1.29
N LYS A 129 -5.80 5.21 0.11
CA LYS A 129 -6.91 4.28 -0.05
C LYS A 129 -6.39 2.90 -0.39
N HIS A 130 -6.68 1.95 0.49
CA HIS A 130 -6.32 0.55 0.31
C HIS A 130 -7.39 -0.36 0.90
N GLN A 131 -7.67 -1.48 0.24
CA GLN A 131 -8.77 -2.37 0.64
C GLN A 131 -8.58 -3.04 2.01
N LYS A 132 -7.36 -3.06 2.56
CA LYS A 132 -7.05 -3.59 3.89
C LYS A 132 -6.90 -2.50 4.95
N ASN A 133 -7.20 -1.24 4.62
CA ASN A 133 -7.28 -0.21 5.64
C ASN A 133 -8.31 -0.58 6.71
N ILE A 134 -7.99 -0.25 7.96
CA ILE A 134 -8.80 -0.56 9.14
C ILE A 134 -10.19 0.08 8.98
N GLY A 135 -11.24 -0.73 9.13
CA GLY A 135 -12.62 -0.27 8.99
C GLY A 135 -13.02 0.20 7.58
N GLY A 136 -12.18 -0.03 6.56
CA GLY A 136 -12.41 0.47 5.20
C GLY A 136 -12.26 1.99 5.08
N ILE A 137 -11.66 2.65 6.07
CA ILE A 137 -11.48 4.09 6.12
C ILE A 137 -10.18 4.47 5.40
N ASP A 138 -10.19 5.55 4.62
CA ASP A 138 -8.97 6.07 4.00
C ASP A 138 -7.98 6.52 5.08
N GLN A 139 -6.73 6.09 4.96
CA GLN A 139 -5.69 6.46 5.91
C GLN A 139 -5.19 7.86 5.60
N GLU A 140 -5.22 8.75 6.59
CA GLU A 140 -4.76 10.13 6.46
C GLU A 140 -3.44 10.33 7.21
N ILE A 141 -2.39 10.65 6.47
CA ILE A 141 -1.05 10.89 7.00
C ILE A 141 -0.79 12.39 6.95
N ILE A 142 -0.77 13.01 8.13
CA ILE A 142 -0.66 14.46 8.28
C ILE A 142 0.83 14.85 8.32
N PHE A 143 1.19 15.77 7.43
CA PHE A 143 2.48 16.44 7.41
C PHE A 143 2.34 17.83 8.06
N PRO A 144 3.19 18.18 9.02
CA PRO A 144 3.17 19.49 9.66
C PRO A 144 3.60 20.59 8.70
N SER A 145 3.21 21.82 9.02
CA SER A 145 3.75 23.03 8.40
C SER A 145 5.20 23.24 8.82
N ILE A 146 6.05 23.65 7.88
CA ILE A 146 7.50 23.84 8.12
C ILE A 146 7.80 25.24 8.70
N LYS A 147 6.88 26.21 8.54
CA LYS A 147 7.06 27.61 8.98
C LYS A 147 6.57 27.93 10.40
N GLU A 148 5.99 26.99 11.15
CA GLU A 148 5.47 27.21 12.52
C GLU A 148 6.56 27.40 13.61
N GLY A 149 7.82 27.64 13.24
CA GLY A 149 8.96 27.73 14.16
C GLY A 149 9.77 29.04 14.10
N LYS A 150 9.21 30.13 13.60
CA LYS A 150 9.83 31.48 13.67
C LYS A 150 8.95 32.46 14.43
#